data_AF-A0A942WR25-F1
#
_entry.id   AF-A0A942WR25-F1
#
_cell.length_a   1.000
_cell.length_b   1.000
_cell.length_c   1.000
_cell.angle_alpha   90.00
_cell.angle_beta   90.00
_cell.angle_gamma   90.00
#
_symmetry.space_group_name_H-M   'P 1'
#
loop_
_entity.id
_entity.type
_entity.pdbx_description
1 polymer ?
#
loop_
_entity_poly.entity_id
_entity_poly.type
_entity_poly.pdbx_seq_one_letter_code
_entity_poly.pdbx_strand_id
1 'polypeptide(L)'
;MKKNNLKIGYVIKQRNGKYGLLVNENIISGRNGYSLIERLSDDLLHIEKRKYDIIAVYEIEEPMKVNGYLKGKGLKCIWEREGV
;
A
#
# COMPACT_ATOMS: atom_id res chain seq x y z
N MET A 1 8.15 7.97 -4.79
CA MET A 1 7.71 6.73 -5.46
C MET A 1 6.63 7.07 -6.48
N LYS A 2 6.67 6.45 -7.66
CA LYS A 2 5.60 6.58 -8.68
C LYS A 2 4.63 5.40 -8.59
N LYS A 3 3.36 5.62 -8.93
CA LYS A 3 2.31 4.59 -8.89
C LYS A 3 2.64 3.35 -9.71
N ASN A 4 3.24 3.53 -10.89
CA ASN A 4 3.63 2.44 -11.80
C ASN A 4 4.77 1.55 -11.28
N ASN A 5 5.46 1.95 -10.20
CA ASN A 5 6.47 1.12 -9.56
C ASN A 5 5.86 0.11 -8.56
N LEU A 6 4.55 0.19 -8.30
CA LEU A 6 3.85 -0.78 -7.45
C LEU A 6 3.71 -2.12 -8.19
N LYS A 7 4.05 -3.22 -7.52
CA LYS A 7 3.97 -4.57 -8.08
C LYS A 7 2.94 -5.43 -7.34
N ILE A 8 2.39 -6.41 -8.05
CA ILE A 8 1.48 -7.40 -7.46
C ILE A 8 2.20 -8.06 -6.27
N GLY A 9 1.47 -8.21 -5.16
CA GLY A 9 2.00 -8.74 -3.90
C GLY A 9 2.55 -7.68 -2.96
N TYR A 10 2.73 -6.43 -3.39
CA TYR A 10 3.12 -5.35 -2.48
C TYR A 10 1.99 -5.01 -1.50
N VAL A 11 2.38 -4.75 -0.26
CA VAL A 11 1.49 -4.23 0.77
C VAL A 11 1.68 -2.72 0.86
N ILE A 12 0.58 -1.97 0.89
CA ILE A 12 0.60 -0.52 1.03
C ILE A 12 0.02 -0.13 2.39
N LYS A 13 0.57 0.89 3.03
CA LYS A 13 0.03 1.53 4.23
C LYS A 13 -0.48 2.91 3.88
N GLN A 14 -1.72 3.17 4.26
CA GLN A 14 -2.39 4.44 4.10
C GLN A 14 -2.16 5.32 5.34
N ARG A 15 -2.26 6.65 5.19
CA ARG A 15 -2.09 7.62 6.30
C ARG A 15 -3.02 7.34 7.49
N ASN A 16 -4.21 6.81 7.24
CA ASN A 16 -5.17 6.43 8.29
C ASN A 16 -4.79 5.13 9.05
N GLY A 17 -3.59 4.59 8.83
CA GLY A 17 -3.08 3.37 9.46
C GLY A 17 -3.63 2.07 8.84
N LYS A 18 -4.49 2.14 7.82
CA LYS A 18 -5.00 0.95 7.13
C LYS A 18 -3.96 0.42 6.16
N TYR A 19 -3.96 -0.89 6.01
CA TYR A 19 -3.14 -1.60 5.05
C TYR A 19 -4.01 -2.15 3.92
N GLY A 20 -3.39 -2.33 2.75
CA GLY A 20 -3.97 -3.03 1.62
C GLY A 20 -2.92 -3.84 0.86
N LEU A 21 -3.34 -4.89 0.19
CA LEU A 21 -2.51 -5.75 -0.65
C LEU A 21 -2.83 -5.48 -2.12
N LEU A 22 -1.80 -5.28 -2.94
CA LEU A 22 -1.97 -5.19 -4.38
C LEU A 22 -2.19 -6.60 -4.94
N VAL A 23 -3.40 -6.90 -5.37
CA VAL A 23 -3.78 -8.25 -5.83
C VAL A 23 -3.70 -8.39 -7.35
N ASN A 24 -3.75 -7.27 -8.08
CA ASN A 24 -3.45 -7.19 -9.51
C ASN A 24 -3.09 -5.73 -9.86
N GLU A 25 -2.87 -5.44 -11.14
CA GLU A 25 -2.47 -4.11 -11.65
C GLU A 25 -3.47 -2.98 -11.35
N ASN A 26 -4.72 -3.32 -11.02
CA ASN A 26 -5.82 -2.39 -10.88
C ASN A 26 -6.44 -2.36 -9.48
N ILE A 27 -6.17 -3.35 -8.62
CA ILE A 27 -6.95 -3.59 -7.40
C ILE A 27 -6.07 -3.72 -6.18
N ILE A 28 -6.36 -2.87 -5.19
CA ILE A 28 -5.85 -2.97 -3.83
C ILE A 28 -6.96 -3.55 -2.95
N SER A 29 -6.71 -4.72 -2.37
CA SER A 29 -7.60 -5.35 -1.40
C SER A 29 -7.25 -4.91 0.02
N GLY A 30 -8.25 -4.56 0.83
CA GLY A 30 -8.08 -4.19 2.23
C GLY A 30 -9.24 -4.66 3.11
N ARG A 31 -9.21 -4.28 4.39
CA ARG A 31 -10.20 -4.75 5.38
C ARG A 31 -11.65 -4.40 5.05
N ASN A 32 -11.88 -3.34 4.28
CA ASN A 32 -13.22 -2.84 3.94
C ASN A 32 -13.61 -3.10 2.47
N GLY A 33 -13.07 -4.17 1.88
CA GLY A 33 -13.24 -4.48 0.45
C GLY A 33 -12.05 -3.99 -0.37
N TYR A 34 -12.29 -3.62 -1.62
CA TYR A 34 -11.24 -3.26 -2.56
C TYR A 34 -11.30 -1.80 -2.99
N SER A 35 -10.19 -1.30 -3.51
CA SER A 35 -10.05 0.03 -4.11
C SER A 35 -9.30 -0.08 -5.43
N LEU A 36 -9.68 0.74 -6.40
CA LEU A 36 -9.02 0.79 -7.70
C LEU A 36 -7.74 1.62 -7.60
N ILE A 37 -6.65 1.14 -8.21
CA ILE A 37 -5.35 1.81 -8.26
C ILE A 37 -5.45 3.19 -8.93
N GLU A 38 -6.36 3.35 -9.90
CA GLU A 38 -6.60 4.61 -10.60
C GLU A 38 -6.96 5.77 -9.65
N ARG A 39 -7.45 5.46 -8.45
CA ARG A 39 -7.80 6.46 -7.42
C ARG A 39 -6.58 7.03 -6.71
N LEU A 40 -5.40 6.44 -6.93
CA LEU A 40 -4.12 6.94 -6.44
C LEU A 40 -3.56 8.01 -7.38
N SER A 41 -2.85 8.98 -6.79
CA SER A 41 -2.01 9.90 -7.56
C SER A 41 -0.91 9.13 -8.28
N ASP A 42 -0.51 9.59 -9.47
CA ASP A 42 0.65 9.04 -10.19
C ASP A 42 1.95 9.27 -9.42
N ASP A 43 2.04 10.40 -8.71
CA ASP A 43 3.10 10.70 -7.77
C ASP A 43 2.65 10.46 -6.34
N LEU A 44 3.24 9.46 -5.68
CA LEU A 44 2.95 9.11 -4.30
C LEU A 44 3.69 9.98 -3.28
N LEU A 45 4.51 10.95 -3.69
CA LEU A 45 5.15 11.91 -2.78
C LEU A 45 4.28 13.15 -2.58
N HIS A 46 3.65 13.64 -3.64
CA HIS A 46 2.95 14.92 -3.67
C HIS A 46 1.44 14.69 -3.71
N ILE A 47 0.85 14.30 -2.58
CA ILE A 47 -0.59 14.08 -2.47
C ILE A 47 -1.25 15.17 -1.62
N GLU A 48 -2.12 15.97 -2.24
CA GLU A 48 -3.06 16.84 -1.55
C GLU A 48 -4.15 15.99 -0.89
N LYS A 49 -3.84 15.43 0.29
CA LYS A 49 -4.76 14.82 1.28
C LYS A 49 -6.01 14.12 0.69
N ARG A 50 -5.82 13.04 -0.06
CA ARG A 50 -6.93 12.16 -0.49
C ARG A 50 -7.08 10.96 0.43
N LYS A 51 -8.29 10.39 0.47
CA LYS A 51 -8.69 9.17 1.21
C LYS A 51 -7.78 7.94 0.97
N TYR A 52 -6.95 7.98 -0.08
CA TYR A 52 -6.04 6.92 -0.51
C TYR A 52 -4.57 7.33 -0.43
N ASP A 53 -4.23 8.21 0.51
CA ASP A 53 -2.86 8.69 0.72
C ASP A 53 -1.94 7.55 1.20
N ILE A 54 -1.07 7.04 0.31
CA ILE A 54 -0.11 5.97 0.61
C ILE A 54 1.15 6.57 1.23
N ILE A 55 1.49 6.13 2.43
CA ILE A 55 2.63 6.63 3.19
C ILE A 55 3.79 5.63 3.26
N ALA A 56 3.54 4.35 3.01
CA ALA A 56 4.58 3.34 2.93
C ALA A 56 4.16 2.16 2.04
N VAL A 57 5.15 1.47 1.48
CA VAL A 57 5.01 0.28 0.63
C VAL A 57 5.99 -0.78 1.15
N TYR A 58 5.52 -2.02 1.18
CA TYR A 58 6.24 -3.15 1.75
C TYR A 58 6.24 -4.36 0.82
N GLU A 59 7.31 -5.14 0.89
CA GLU A 59 7.40 -6.50 0.38
C GLU A 59 7.05 -7.50 1.48
N ILE A 60 6.53 -8.66 1.08
CA ILE A 60 6.25 -9.78 1.99
C ILE A 60 7.53 -10.61 2.12
N GLU A 61 8.04 -10.78 3.35
CA GLU A 61 9.23 -11.58 3.63
C GLU A 61 8.90 -13.01 4.09
N GLU A 62 7.79 -13.19 4.80
CA GLU A 62 7.42 -14.48 5.39
C GLU A 62 6.03 -14.91 4.92
N PRO A 63 5.80 -16.20 4.61
CA PRO A 63 4.46 -16.72 4.32
C PRO A 63 3.59 -16.69 5.59
N MET A 64 2.87 -15.60 5.80
CA MET A 64 1.87 -15.40 6.84
C MET A 64 0.45 -15.28 6.27
N LYS A 65 -0.55 -15.36 7.15
CA LYS A 65 -1.93 -15.01 6.80
C LYS A 65 -2.00 -13.55 6.39
N VAL A 66 -2.83 -13.22 5.40
CA VAL A 66 -3.02 -11.84 4.91
C VAL A 66 -3.28 -10.84 6.04
N ASN A 67 -4.07 -11.22 7.04
CA ASN A 67 -4.34 -10.37 8.20
C ASN A 67 -3.10 -10.04 9.06
N GLY A 68 -2.06 -10.88 9.04
CA GLY A 68 -0.77 -10.63 9.69
C GLY A 68 0.03 -9.55 8.99
N TYR A 69 0.04 -9.57 7.65
CA TYR A 69 0.66 -8.53 6.82
C TYR A 69 0.02 -7.17 7.04
N LEU A 70 -1.32 -7.14 7.13
CA LEU A 70 -2.05 -5.90 7.40
C LEU A 70 -1.79 -5.30 8.81
N LYS A 71 -0.91 -5.92 9.61
CA LYS A 71 -0.43 -5.41 10.90
C LYS A 71 1.09 -5.12 10.91
N GLY A 72 1.76 -5.15 9.76
CA GLY A 72 3.20 -4.89 9.66
C GLY A 72 4.12 -6.06 10.01
N LYS A 73 3.60 -7.24 10.40
CA LYS A 73 4.43 -8.42 10.69
C LYS A 73 4.76 -9.17 9.40
N GLY A 74 6.01 -9.64 9.27
CA GLY A 74 6.50 -10.34 8.09
C GLY A 74 6.61 -9.44 6.84
N LEU A 75 6.74 -8.12 7.04
CA LEU A 75 6.81 -7.12 5.98
C LEU A 75 8.14 -6.36 6.01
N LYS A 76 8.76 -6.21 4.84
CA LYS A 76 9.93 -5.38 4.63
C LYS A 76 9.53 -4.04 4.02
N CYS A 77 9.87 -2.93 4.66
CA CYS A 77 9.66 -1.61 4.08
C CYS A 77 10.59 -1.43 2.87
N ILE A 78 10.02 -1.15 1.69
CA ILE A 78 10.79 -0.84 0.47
C ILE A 78 10.67 0.63 0.07
N TRP A 79 9.67 1.32 0.59
CA TRP A 79 9.53 2.75 0.42
C TRP A 79 8.66 3.32 1.54
N GLU A 80 9.09 4.44 2.11
CA GLU A 80 8.33 5.26 3.05
C GLU A 80 8.42 6.72 2.62
N ARG A 81 7.34 7.47 2.81
CA ARG A 81 7.33 8.90 2.49
C ARG A 81 8.00 9.67 3.62
N GLU A 82 8.98 10.51 3.26
CA GLU A 82 9.65 11.40 4.21
C GLU A 82 8.65 12.41 4.83
N GLY A 83 8.77 12.65 6.14
CA GLY A 83 7.97 13.67 6.84
C GLY A 83 6.50 13.32 7.09
N VAL A 84 6.15 12.03 7.11
CA VAL A 84 4.78 11.55 7.49
C VAL A 84 4.61 11.41 8.99
#